data_AF-A0A2G1W717-F1
#
_entry.id   AF-A0A2G1W717-F1
#
_cell.length_a   1.000
_cell.length_b   1.000
_cell.length_c   1.000
_cell.angle_alpha   90.00
_cell.angle_beta   90.00
_cell.angle_gamma   90.00
#
_symmetry.space_group_name_H-M   'P 1'
#
loop_
_entity.id
_entity.type
_entity.pdbx_description
1 polymer ?
#
loop_
_entity_poly.entity_id
_entity_poly.type
_entity_poly.pdbx_seq_one_letter_code
_entity_poly.pdbx_strand_id
1 'polypeptide(L)'
;MDWIMNRKQPQNPNEWFNEIKLAIADARESKPFGLLTGQRITDANLFHLAPLVCMKFRGLDYRDEALRTRVTEGALANYVANSSPDGIDHGLDQRPLMAFAMCYIAAHYVLDLVDQEQATIALDYCEENLD
;
A
#
# COMPACT_ATOMS: atom_id res chain seq x y z
N MET A 1 -22.65 -3.80 -7.92
CA MET A 1 -21.52 -2.97 -8.39
C MET A 1 -20.32 -3.88 -8.50
N ASP A 2 -19.84 -4.13 -9.71
CA ASP A 2 -18.54 -4.78 -9.92
C ASP A 2 -17.45 -3.79 -9.51
N TRP A 3 -16.78 -4.09 -8.40
CA TRP A 3 -15.73 -3.27 -7.76
C TRP A 3 -14.31 -3.77 -8.12
N ILE A 4 -14.22 -4.82 -8.93
CA ILE A 4 -12.98 -5.44 -9.38
C ILE A 4 -12.38 -4.57 -10.49
N MET A 5 -11.29 -3.89 -10.16
CA MET A 5 -10.51 -3.13 -11.13
C MET A 5 -9.35 -4.01 -11.59
N ASN A 6 -9.27 -4.36 -12.87
CA ASN A 6 -8.11 -5.08 -13.41
C ASN A 6 -7.18 -4.08 -14.10
N ARG A 7 -6.46 -3.29 -13.29
CA ARG A 7 -5.50 -2.31 -13.81
C ARG A 7 -4.23 -3.04 -14.23
N LYS A 8 -3.66 -2.61 -15.37
CA LYS A 8 -2.34 -3.07 -15.79
C LYS A 8 -1.29 -2.70 -14.74
N GLN A 9 -0.36 -3.61 -14.49
CA GLN A 9 0.73 -3.38 -13.56
C GLN A 9 1.70 -2.32 -14.11
N PRO A 10 2.13 -1.34 -13.29
CA PRO A 10 3.15 -0.38 -13.66
C PRO A 10 4.47 -1.05 -14.09
N GLN A 11 5.13 -0.49 -15.11
CA GLN A 11 6.35 -1.04 -15.69
C GLN A 11 7.59 -0.19 -15.41
N ASN A 12 7.43 1.03 -14.90
CA ASN A 12 8.53 1.95 -14.62
C ASN A 12 8.23 2.81 -13.37
N PRO A 13 9.25 3.49 -12.79
CA PRO A 13 9.09 4.23 -11.53
C PRO A 13 8.02 5.32 -11.58
N ASN A 14 7.93 6.04 -12.71
CA ASN A 14 6.93 7.10 -12.88
C ASN A 14 5.50 6.53 -12.97
N GLU A 15 5.30 5.39 -13.62
CA GLU A 15 4.02 4.69 -13.59
C GLU A 15 3.66 4.22 -12.18
N TRP A 16 4.64 3.70 -11.43
CA TRP A 16 4.45 3.30 -10.03
C TRP A 16 4.02 4.48 -9.16
N PHE A 17 4.73 5.61 -9.26
CA PHE A 17 4.40 6.83 -8.54
C PHE A 17 2.97 7.31 -8.84
N ASN A 18 2.58 7.34 -10.12
CA ASN A 18 1.23 7.72 -10.51
C ASN A 18 0.18 6.74 -10.00
N GLU A 19 0.46 5.45 -10.03
CA GLU A 19 -0.45 4.45 -9.48
C GLU A 19 -0.60 4.57 -7.96
N ILE A 20 0.49 4.80 -7.23
CA ILE A 20 0.45 4.98 -5.78
C ILE A 20 -0.37 6.21 -5.40
N LYS A 21 -0.27 7.31 -6.15
CA LYS A 21 -1.15 8.48 -5.96
C LYS A 21 -2.62 8.14 -6.14
N LEU A 22 -2.97 7.31 -7.13
CA LEU A 22 -4.33 6.84 -7.33
C LEU A 22 -4.78 5.90 -6.20
N ALA A 23 -3.91 5.02 -5.73
CA ALA A 23 -4.19 4.11 -4.62
C ALA A 23 -4.39 4.86 -3.29
N ILE A 24 -3.60 5.91 -3.03
CA ILE A 24 -3.79 6.82 -1.88
C ILE A 24 -5.15 7.52 -1.98
N ALA A 25 -5.50 8.02 -3.17
CA ALA A 25 -6.79 8.66 -3.40
C ALA A 25 -7.96 7.69 -3.13
N ASP A 26 -7.88 6.46 -3.65
CA ASP A 26 -8.87 5.40 -3.42
C ASP A 26 -9.01 5.07 -1.93
N ALA A 27 -7.88 4.92 -1.21
CA ALA A 27 -7.89 4.69 0.22
C ALA A 27 -8.53 5.85 1.00
N ARG A 28 -8.30 7.10 0.57
CA ARG A 28 -8.91 8.29 1.18
C ARG A 28 -10.42 8.35 1.01
N GLU A 29 -10.99 7.72 -0.02
CA GLU A 29 -12.45 7.58 -0.17
C GLU A 29 -13.08 6.74 0.96
N SER A 30 -12.27 5.97 1.70
CA SER A 30 -12.75 5.21 2.86
C SER A 30 -12.95 6.07 4.12
N LYS A 31 -12.42 7.30 4.16
CA LYS A 31 -12.49 8.19 5.33
C LYS A 31 -13.90 8.41 5.90
N PRO A 32 -14.95 8.63 5.09
CA PRO A 32 -16.31 8.80 5.59
C PRO A 32 -16.83 7.58 6.38
N PHE A 33 -16.35 6.37 6.06
CA PHE A 33 -16.76 5.14 6.75
C PHE A 33 -16.09 4.98 8.12
N GLY A 34 -14.92 5.57 8.33
CA GLY A 34 -14.26 5.57 9.64
C GLY A 34 -15.07 6.25 10.74
N LEU A 35 -15.90 7.25 10.37
CA LEU A 35 -16.83 7.88 11.31
C LEU A 35 -17.96 6.93 11.72
N LEU A 36 -18.40 6.05 10.82
CA LEU A 36 -19.48 5.10 11.07
C LEU A 36 -19.03 3.92 11.96
N THR A 37 -17.76 3.54 11.88
CA THR A 37 -17.17 2.46 12.69
C THR A 37 -16.54 2.95 13.99
N GLY A 38 -16.54 4.25 14.25
CA GLY A 38 -15.86 4.86 15.41
C GLY A 38 -14.33 4.84 15.32
N GLN A 39 -13.77 4.40 14.20
CA GLN A 39 -12.33 4.37 13.95
C GLN A 39 -11.96 5.44 12.93
N ARG A 40 -11.39 6.54 13.38
CA ARG A 40 -11.01 7.64 12.50
C ARG A 40 -9.90 7.20 11.54
N ILE A 41 -10.20 7.17 10.24
CA ILE A 41 -9.20 7.00 9.19
C ILE A 41 -8.57 8.36 8.91
N THR A 42 -7.25 8.46 9.10
CA THR A 42 -6.42 9.65 8.86
C THR A 42 -5.27 9.26 7.95
N ASP A 43 -4.56 10.24 7.38
CA ASP A 43 -3.41 9.93 6.52
C ASP A 43 -2.36 9.10 7.26
N ALA A 44 -2.18 9.34 8.57
CA ALA A 44 -1.28 8.59 9.45
C ALA A 44 -1.58 7.08 9.54
N ASN A 45 -2.81 6.64 9.25
CA ASN A 45 -3.19 5.23 9.33
C ASN A 45 -3.72 4.66 8.00
N LEU A 46 -3.62 5.44 6.90
CA LEU A 46 -4.04 4.99 5.56
C LEU A 46 -3.25 3.77 5.10
N PHE A 47 -2.01 3.60 5.54
CA PHE A 47 -1.15 2.48 5.12
C PHE A 47 -1.78 1.10 5.43
N HIS A 48 -2.64 1.00 6.45
CA HIS A 48 -3.39 -0.22 6.74
C HIS A 48 -4.36 -0.62 5.61
N LEU A 49 -4.79 0.32 4.77
CA LEU A 49 -5.69 0.06 3.64
C LEU A 49 -4.94 -0.30 2.35
N ALA A 50 -3.64 0.01 2.27
CA ALA A 50 -2.84 -0.20 1.06
C ALA A 50 -2.89 -1.65 0.52
N PRO A 51 -2.83 -2.71 1.36
CA PRO A 51 -2.94 -4.09 0.89
C PRO A 51 -4.28 -4.39 0.20
N LEU A 52 -5.38 -3.87 0.75
CA LEU A 52 -6.73 -4.05 0.20
C LEU A 52 -6.91 -3.28 -1.12
N VAL A 53 -6.36 -2.07 -1.20
CA VAL A 53 -6.37 -1.29 -2.45
C VAL A 53 -5.55 -2.00 -3.53
N CYS A 54 -4.39 -2.56 -3.19
CA CYS A 54 -3.60 -3.40 -4.10
C CYS A 54 -4.43 -4.55 -4.64
N MET A 55 -5.09 -5.33 -3.76
CA MET A 55 -5.97 -6.42 -4.18
C MET A 55 -7.09 -5.94 -5.11
N LYS A 56 -7.75 -4.83 -4.78
CA LYS A 56 -8.80 -4.21 -5.60
C LYS A 56 -8.28 -3.81 -6.98
N PHE A 57 -7.11 -3.18 -7.07
CA PHE A 57 -6.49 -2.70 -8.32
C PHE A 57 -5.96 -3.82 -9.22
N ARG A 58 -5.72 -5.00 -8.64
CA ARG A 58 -5.36 -6.23 -9.36
C ARG A 58 -6.55 -7.14 -9.65
N GLY A 59 -7.75 -6.72 -9.25
CA GLY A 59 -8.97 -7.48 -9.47
C GLY A 59 -9.01 -8.80 -8.70
N LEU A 60 -8.35 -8.87 -7.55
CA LEU A 60 -8.35 -10.04 -6.68
C LEU A 60 -9.61 -10.06 -5.81
N ASP A 61 -10.09 -11.26 -5.47
CA ASP A 61 -11.29 -11.41 -4.64
C ASP A 61 -10.98 -11.10 -3.16
N TYR A 62 -11.46 -9.96 -2.65
CA TYR A 62 -11.28 -9.59 -1.24
C TYR A 62 -12.00 -10.53 -0.25
N ARG A 63 -12.94 -11.34 -0.74
CA ARG A 63 -13.69 -12.29 0.10
C ARG A 63 -12.89 -13.54 0.41
N ASP A 64 -11.82 -13.81 -0.34
CA ASP A 64 -10.83 -14.81 0.02
C ASP A 64 -10.08 -14.33 1.27
N GLU A 65 -10.48 -14.86 2.42
CA GLU A 65 -9.89 -14.53 3.72
C GLU A 65 -8.43 -14.93 3.82
N ALA A 66 -8.05 -16.09 3.28
CA ALA A 66 -6.67 -16.56 3.34
C ALA A 66 -5.75 -15.64 2.54
N LEU A 67 -6.16 -15.27 1.33
CA LEU A 67 -5.43 -14.33 0.49
C LEU A 67 -5.36 -12.95 1.15
N ARG A 68 -6.49 -12.42 1.62
CA ARG A 68 -6.57 -11.11 2.28
C ARG A 68 -5.65 -11.04 3.50
N THR A 69 -5.69 -12.05 4.36
CA THR A 69 -4.85 -12.12 5.57
C THR A 69 -3.38 -12.19 5.20
N ARG A 70 -2.98 -13.08 4.28
CA ARG A 70 -1.58 -13.22 3.84
C ARG A 70 -1.00 -11.90 3.31
N VAL A 71 -1.73 -11.23 2.42
CA VAL A 71 -1.27 -9.98 1.79
C VAL A 71 -1.20 -8.84 2.81
N THR A 72 -2.18 -8.77 3.72
CA THR A 72 -2.23 -7.73 4.76
C THR A 72 -1.09 -7.93 5.77
N GLU A 73 -0.94 -9.12 6.32
CA GLU A 73 0.09 -9.42 7.32
C GLU A 73 1.50 -9.28 6.74
N GLY A 74 1.74 -9.78 5.53
CA GLY A 74 3.04 -9.66 4.86
C GLY A 74 3.43 -8.20 4.59
N ALA A 75 2.49 -7.37 4.14
CA ALA A 75 2.74 -5.96 3.90
C ALA A 75 2.99 -5.19 5.21
N LEU A 76 2.20 -5.44 6.25
CA LEU A 76 2.36 -4.77 7.54
C LEU A 76 3.63 -5.24 8.30
N ALA A 77 4.05 -6.49 8.14
CA ALA A 77 5.32 -6.97 8.66
C ALA A 77 6.50 -6.22 8.04
N ASN A 78 6.44 -5.92 6.74
CA ASN A 78 7.44 -5.06 6.07
C ASN A 78 7.45 -3.65 6.64
N TYR A 79 6.28 -3.05 6.87
CA TYR A 79 6.19 -1.75 7.53
C TYR A 79 6.84 -1.75 8.91
N VAL A 80 6.52 -2.73 9.77
CA VAL A 80 7.10 -2.85 11.12
C VAL A 80 8.62 -3.01 11.07
N ALA A 81 9.13 -3.84 10.15
CA ALA A 81 10.57 -4.05 9.99
C ALA A 81 11.33 -2.77 9.61
N ASN A 82 10.69 -1.87 8.84
CA ASN A 82 11.29 -0.63 8.36
C ASN A 82 10.87 0.63 9.14
N SER A 83 10.11 0.46 10.23
CA SER A 83 9.72 1.54 11.15
C SER A 83 10.31 1.34 12.55
N SER A 84 11.12 0.30 12.76
CA SER A 84 11.73 0.00 14.05
C SER A 84 12.95 0.90 14.29
N PRO A 85 13.06 1.56 15.47
CA PRO A 85 14.26 2.34 15.84
C PRO A 85 15.54 1.50 15.90
N ASP A 86 15.39 0.19 16.10
CA ASP A 86 16.50 -0.77 16.14
C ASP A 86 16.96 -1.22 14.74
N GLY A 87 16.29 -0.76 13.68
CA GLY A 87 16.58 -1.03 12.27
C GLY A 87 17.05 0.21 11.50
N ILE A 88 16.85 0.21 10.17
CA ILE A 88 17.02 1.42 9.35
C ILE A 88 15.73 2.24 9.51
N ASP A 89 15.78 3.29 10.33
CA ASP A 89 14.65 4.19 10.52
C ASP A 89 14.49 5.10 9.29
N HIS A 90 13.51 4.79 8.45
CA HIS A 90 13.14 5.60 7.29
C HIS A 90 12.18 6.76 7.65
N GLY A 91 11.88 6.98 8.94
CA GLY A 91 10.99 8.04 9.41
C GLY A 91 9.55 7.89 8.91
N LEU A 92 9.09 6.65 8.72
CA LEU A 92 7.77 6.35 8.13
C LEU A 92 6.61 6.81 9.00
N ASP A 93 6.83 6.88 10.31
CA ASP A 93 5.89 7.45 11.28
C ASP A 93 5.60 8.94 11.00
N GLN A 94 6.58 9.67 10.47
CA GLN A 94 6.49 11.07 10.07
C GLN A 94 6.13 11.24 8.58
N ARG A 95 6.21 10.17 7.79
CA ARG A 95 5.95 10.15 6.34
C ARG A 95 4.79 9.23 5.97
N PRO A 96 3.54 9.60 6.28
CA PRO A 96 2.37 8.72 6.14
C PRO A 96 2.11 8.24 4.71
N LEU A 97 2.40 9.06 3.70
CA LEU A 97 2.24 8.66 2.30
C LEU A 97 3.35 7.69 1.87
N MET A 98 4.55 7.81 2.43
CA MET A 98 5.63 6.85 2.21
C MET A 98 5.33 5.52 2.89
N ALA A 99 4.78 5.55 4.12
CA ALA A 99 4.28 4.34 4.79
C ALA A 99 3.20 3.61 3.95
N PHE A 100 2.30 4.38 3.32
CA PHE A 100 1.32 3.82 2.39
C PHE A 100 2.00 3.20 1.16
N ALA A 101 2.92 3.92 0.51
CA ALA A 101 3.64 3.45 -0.67
C ALA A 101 4.39 2.14 -0.39
N MET A 102 5.07 2.07 0.76
CA MET A 102 5.70 0.84 1.26
C MET A 102 4.72 -0.31 1.37
N CYS A 103 3.62 -0.13 2.09
CA CYS A 103 2.64 -1.21 2.27
C CYS A 103 2.00 -1.64 0.93
N TYR A 104 1.79 -0.69 0.01
CA TYR A 104 1.24 -0.96 -1.31
C TYR A 104 2.19 -1.79 -2.17
N ILE A 105 3.49 -1.44 -2.21
CA ILE A 105 4.51 -2.18 -2.96
C ILE A 105 4.81 -3.52 -2.30
N ALA A 106 4.89 -3.57 -0.97
CA ALA A 106 5.07 -4.82 -0.22
C ALA A 106 3.91 -5.80 -0.47
N ALA A 107 2.67 -5.32 -0.61
CA ALA A 107 1.55 -6.17 -1.02
C ALA A 107 1.74 -6.77 -2.41
N HIS A 108 2.30 -6.04 -3.37
CA HIS A 108 2.65 -6.59 -4.70
C HIS A 108 3.76 -7.63 -4.60
N TYR A 109 4.76 -7.40 -3.76
CA TYR A 109 5.85 -8.35 -3.53
C TYR A 109 5.34 -9.66 -2.89
N VAL A 110 4.47 -9.59 -1.88
CA VAL A 110 3.84 -10.77 -1.23
C VAL A 110 2.91 -11.54 -2.19
N LEU A 111 2.41 -10.88 -3.23
CA LEU A 111 1.62 -11.49 -4.29
C LEU A 111 2.47 -12.06 -5.43
N ASP A 112 3.80 -12.01 -5.33
CA ASP A 112 4.74 -12.40 -6.37
C ASP A 112 4.51 -11.66 -7.70
N LEU A 113 3.95 -10.44 -7.64
CA LEU A 113 3.69 -9.59 -8.81
C LEU A 113 4.92 -8.78 -9.21
N VAL A 114 5.76 -8.44 -8.22
CA VAL A 114 7.05 -7.79 -8.42
C VAL A 114 8.12 -8.55 -7.68
N ASP A 115 9.34 -8.50 -8.18
CA ASP A 115 10.52 -8.94 -7.43
C ASP A 115 11.05 -7.82 -6.52
N GLN A 116 12.13 -8.14 -5.79
CA GLN A 116 12.77 -7.21 -4.86
C GLN A 116 13.39 -6.00 -5.58
N GLU A 117 13.98 -6.19 -6.76
CA GLU A 117 14.64 -5.11 -7.50
C GLU A 117 13.59 -4.08 -7.97
N GLN A 118 12.49 -4.56 -8.54
CA GLN A 118 11.36 -3.72 -8.95
C GLN A 118 10.74 -2.99 -7.76
N ALA A 119 10.57 -3.67 -6.62
CA ALA A 119 10.04 -3.07 -5.41
C ALA A 119 10.94 -1.94 -4.89
N THR A 120 12.25 -2.17 -4.80
CA THR A 120 13.23 -1.16 -4.35
C THR A 120 13.24 0.04 -5.28
N ILE A 121 13.34 -0.17 -6.60
CA ILE A 121 13.34 0.92 -7.58
C ILE A 121 12.07 1.80 -7.47
N ALA A 122 10.91 1.18 -7.26
CA ALA A 122 9.66 1.91 -7.10
C ALA A 122 9.60 2.69 -5.78
N LEU A 123 10.13 2.11 -4.69
CA LEU A 123 10.18 2.76 -3.38
C LEU A 123 11.15 3.92 -3.35
N ASP A 124 12.37 3.77 -3.88
CA ASP A 124 13.37 4.84 -3.93
C ASP A 124 12.82 6.06 -4.68
N TYR A 125 12.18 5.82 -5.83
CA TYR A 125 11.55 6.90 -6.59
C TYR A 125 10.40 7.56 -5.81
N CYS A 126 9.60 6.78 -5.10
CA CYS A 126 8.56 7.33 -4.23
C CYS A 126 9.15 8.14 -3.07
N GLU A 127 10.26 7.70 -2.50
CA GLU A 127 10.93 8.38 -1.40
C GLU A 127 11.40 9.78 -1.81
N GLU A 128 11.87 9.93 -3.05
CA GLU A 128 12.35 11.21 -3.60
C GLU A 128 11.21 12.15 -4.04
N ASN A 129 10.00 11.61 -4.32
CA ASN A 129 8.94 12.35 -5.01
C ASN A 129 7.61 12.43 -4.24
N LEU A 130 7.41 11.68 -3.16
CA LEU A 130 6.24 11.77 -2.28
C LEU A 130 6.50 12.77 -1.14
N ASP A 131 5.71 13.85 -1.15
CA ASP A 131 5.60 14.83 -0.07
C ASP A 131 4.84 14.28 1.15
#